data_AF-A0A2V5VYX7-F1
#
_entry.id   AF-A0A2V5VYX7-F1
#
_cell.length_a   1.000
_cell.length_b   1.000
_cell.length_c   1.000
_cell.angle_alpha   90.00
_cell.angle_beta   90.00
_cell.angle_gamma   90.00
#
_symmetry.space_group_name_H-M   'P 1'
#
loop_
_entity.id
_entity.type
_entity.pdbx_description
1 polymer ?
#
loop_
_entity_poly.entity_id
_entity_poly.type
_entity_poly.pdbx_seq_one_letter_code
_entity_poly.pdbx_strand_id
1 'polypeptide(L)'
;LEVHDSGSNIIASNDDWHDSAQASQIQQSGLAPSDSREAAILITLAPGNYTAVVSGYGNSGGNGLVEVYEMDSNTTRLVNISTRGRVGTASEPMIGGLIAQGGSKKIIIRALGPSLGTGVNAITGALADPVLELRDGSGNLIAMNDDWGNSSQVGEILSSTIPPVNPLESAIVATVGAGNYTAIVRGADGASGVALVEVFDLDP
;
A
#
# COMPACT_ATOMS: atom_id res chain seq x y z
N LEU A 1 -10.45 12.28 3.84
CA LEU A 1 -10.33 11.04 3.03
C LEU A 1 -11.29 11.16 1.85
N GLU A 2 -10.81 10.94 0.64
CA GLU A 2 -11.62 10.91 -0.59
C GLU A 2 -11.39 9.59 -1.31
N VAL A 3 -12.43 9.06 -1.97
CA VAL A 3 -12.33 7.90 -2.86
C VAL A 3 -12.69 8.36 -4.26
N HIS A 4 -11.81 8.06 -5.21
CA HIS A 4 -11.96 8.41 -6.62
C HIS A 4 -12.14 7.17 -7.49
N ASP A 5 -13.00 7.28 -8.51
CA ASP A 5 -13.10 6.29 -9.58
C ASP A 5 -11.93 6.40 -10.59
N SER A 6 -11.92 5.53 -11.61
CA SER A 6 -10.90 5.55 -12.67
C SER A 6 -10.92 6.84 -13.53
N GLY A 7 -12.03 7.59 -13.51
CA GLY A 7 -12.16 8.90 -14.15
C GLY A 7 -11.66 10.05 -13.28
N SER A 8 -11.09 9.76 -12.10
CA SER A 8 -10.69 10.72 -11.07
C SER A 8 -11.86 11.48 -10.43
N ASN A 9 -13.10 11.05 -10.62
CA ASN A 9 -14.26 11.65 -9.96
C ASN A 9 -14.32 11.21 -8.50
N ILE A 10 -14.59 12.14 -7.58
CA ILE A 10 -14.85 11.81 -6.18
C ILE A 10 -16.21 11.10 -6.10
N ILE A 11 -16.20 9.88 -5.56
CA ILE A 11 -17.41 9.06 -5.36
C ILE A 11 -17.79 8.91 -3.88
N ALA A 12 -16.86 9.21 -2.98
CA ALA A 12 -17.12 9.34 -1.54
C ALA A 12 -16.06 10.23 -0.90
N SER A 13 -16.44 10.93 0.16
CA SER A 13 -15.52 11.68 1.01
C SER A 13 -16.00 11.65 2.45
N ASN A 14 -15.03 11.69 3.38
CA ASN A 14 -15.27 11.82 4.80
C ASN A 14 -14.04 12.41 5.49
N ASP A 15 -14.23 13.28 6.47
CA ASP A 15 -13.21 13.79 7.38
C ASP A 15 -13.43 13.33 8.83
N ASP A 16 -14.68 13.21 9.29
CA ASP A 16 -15.04 12.74 10.64
C ASP A 16 -16.04 11.57 10.58
N TRP A 17 -15.58 10.34 10.86
CA TRP A 17 -16.42 9.14 10.72
C TRP A 17 -17.65 9.17 11.64
N HIS A 18 -17.50 9.72 12.84
CA HIS A 18 -18.50 9.67 13.89
C HIS A 18 -19.73 10.53 13.58
N ASP A 19 -19.56 11.64 12.85
CA ASP A 19 -20.64 12.58 12.52
C ASP A 19 -21.27 12.31 11.15
N SER A 20 -20.84 11.23 10.49
CA SER A 20 -21.36 10.81 9.19
C SER A 20 -22.66 10.00 9.29
N ALA A 21 -23.43 9.95 8.20
CA ALA A 21 -24.59 9.07 8.08
C ALA A 21 -24.23 7.56 8.19
N GLN A 22 -22.95 7.22 8.02
CA GLN A 22 -22.43 5.85 8.07
C GLN A 22 -21.93 5.44 9.46
N ALA A 23 -21.93 6.35 10.44
CA ALA A 23 -21.33 6.12 11.76
C ALA A 23 -21.80 4.83 12.43
N SER A 24 -23.10 4.54 12.41
CA SER A 24 -23.64 3.29 12.96
C SER A 24 -23.13 2.03 12.24
N GLN A 25 -22.96 2.08 10.92
CA GLN A 25 -22.49 0.93 10.14
C GLN A 25 -20.98 0.73 10.33
N ILE A 26 -20.22 1.82 10.36
CA ILE A 26 -18.78 1.84 10.63
C ILE A 26 -18.51 1.33 12.05
N GLN A 27 -19.32 1.72 13.04
CA GLN A 27 -19.21 1.18 14.40
C GLN A 27 -19.53 -0.32 14.45
N GLN A 28 -20.56 -0.77 13.72
CA GLN A 28 -20.95 -2.18 13.67
C GLN A 28 -19.93 -3.09 12.97
N SER A 29 -19.09 -2.55 12.07
CA SER A 29 -18.03 -3.35 11.44
C SER A 29 -16.91 -3.75 12.40
N GLY A 30 -16.78 -3.05 13.53
CA GLY A 30 -15.66 -3.23 14.46
C GLY A 30 -14.33 -2.64 13.98
N LEU A 31 -14.34 -1.91 12.86
CA LEU A 31 -13.17 -1.26 12.24
C LEU A 31 -13.25 0.28 12.32
N ALA A 32 -14.13 0.81 13.17
CA ALA A 32 -14.21 2.24 13.40
C ALA A 32 -12.87 2.78 13.93
N PRO A 33 -12.33 3.87 13.37
CA PRO A 33 -11.19 4.56 13.94
C PRO A 33 -11.45 4.96 15.39
N SER A 34 -10.39 4.97 16.21
CA SER A 34 -10.53 5.18 17.66
C SER A 34 -10.79 6.64 18.03
N ASP A 35 -10.29 7.59 17.24
CA ASP A 35 -10.60 9.01 17.40
C ASP A 35 -11.81 9.36 16.53
N SER A 36 -12.77 10.11 17.08
CA SER A 36 -13.99 10.48 16.36
C SER A 36 -13.73 11.42 15.18
N ARG A 37 -12.56 12.08 15.13
CA ARG A 37 -12.13 13.00 14.07
C ARG A 37 -11.33 12.32 12.95
N GLU A 38 -11.18 11.01 13.03
CA GLU A 38 -10.55 10.25 11.96
C GLU A 38 -11.59 9.97 10.86
N ALA A 39 -11.13 9.87 9.62
CA ALA A 39 -12.02 9.58 8.50
C ALA A 39 -12.20 8.07 8.31
N ALA A 40 -13.43 7.64 8.01
CA ALA A 40 -13.70 6.29 7.50
C ALA A 40 -14.83 6.34 6.47
N ILE A 41 -14.70 5.54 5.41
CA ILE A 41 -15.70 5.44 4.35
C ILE A 41 -16.10 3.98 4.22
N LEU A 42 -17.40 3.70 4.31
CA LEU A 42 -17.97 2.40 3.99
C LEU A 42 -18.61 2.47 2.61
N ILE A 43 -18.09 1.73 1.62
CA ILE A 43 -18.60 1.81 0.25
C ILE A 43 -18.58 0.46 -0.44
N THR A 44 -19.62 0.17 -1.22
CA THR A 44 -19.62 -0.95 -2.18
C THR A 44 -19.14 -0.44 -3.53
N LEU A 45 -18.12 -1.10 -4.07
CA LEU A 45 -17.50 -0.72 -5.34
C LEU A 45 -17.80 -1.80 -6.40
N ALA A 46 -18.02 -1.37 -7.64
CA ALA A 46 -17.98 -2.29 -8.77
C ALA A 46 -16.53 -2.73 -9.02
N PRO A 47 -16.26 -3.86 -9.70
CA PRO A 47 -14.90 -4.23 -10.06
C PRO A 47 -14.22 -3.12 -10.88
N GLY A 48 -13.04 -2.69 -10.44
CA GLY A 48 -12.31 -1.61 -11.09
C GLY A 48 -11.17 -1.05 -10.24
N ASN A 49 -10.52 -0.03 -10.79
CA ASN A 49 -9.45 0.69 -10.11
C ASN A 49 -10.01 1.91 -9.39
N TYR A 50 -9.60 2.09 -8.14
CA TYR A 50 -9.98 3.21 -7.30
C TYR A 50 -8.74 3.83 -6.65
N THR A 51 -8.80 5.12 -6.37
CA THR A 51 -7.74 5.82 -5.63
C THR A 51 -8.32 6.43 -4.37
N ALA A 52 -7.78 6.05 -3.22
CA ALA A 52 -8.05 6.73 -1.96
C ALA A 52 -7.02 7.86 -1.77
N VAL A 53 -7.48 9.06 -1.45
CA VAL A 53 -6.64 10.22 -1.15
C VAL A 53 -6.86 10.63 0.30
N VAL A 54 -5.78 10.60 1.08
CA VAL A 54 -5.73 11.15 2.44
C VAL A 54 -5.04 12.49 2.41
N SER A 55 -5.72 13.51 2.94
CA SER A 55 -5.21 14.87 3.12
C SER A 55 -5.52 15.33 4.55
N GLY A 56 -4.63 16.16 5.11
CA GLY A 56 -4.87 16.73 6.43
C GLY A 56 -5.95 17.80 6.38
N TYR A 57 -6.89 17.75 7.33
CA TYR A 57 -7.96 18.75 7.44
C TYR A 57 -7.35 20.15 7.59
N GLY A 58 -7.91 21.13 6.89
CA GLY A 58 -7.41 22.50 6.87
C GLY A 58 -5.99 22.66 6.30
N ASN A 59 -5.54 21.75 5.42
CA ASN A 59 -4.17 21.69 4.89
C ASN A 59 -3.10 21.43 5.96
N SER A 60 -3.46 20.75 7.04
CA SER A 60 -2.48 20.29 8.02
C SER A 60 -1.60 19.19 7.43
N GLY A 61 -0.36 19.09 7.96
CA GLY A 61 0.57 18.00 7.64
C GLY A 61 0.76 17.07 8.82
N GLY A 62 1.20 15.85 8.56
CA GLY A 62 1.49 14.85 9.57
C GLY A 62 1.71 13.47 8.97
N ASN A 63 1.95 12.48 9.83
CA ASN A 63 1.97 11.07 9.46
C ASN A 63 0.56 10.51 9.67
N GLY A 64 -0.04 9.99 8.60
CA GLY A 64 -1.36 9.36 8.63
C GLY A 64 -1.26 7.91 8.20
N LEU A 65 -2.16 7.09 8.74
CA LEU A 65 -2.39 5.71 8.30
C LEU A 65 -3.61 5.68 7.37
N VAL A 66 -3.54 4.88 6.32
CA VAL A 66 -4.68 4.53 5.48
C VAL A 66 -4.79 3.02 5.42
N GLU A 67 -5.99 2.52 5.63
CA GLU A 67 -6.30 1.09 5.61
C GLU A 67 -7.51 0.86 4.70
N VAL A 68 -7.52 -0.30 4.04
CA VAL A 68 -8.64 -0.75 3.23
C VAL A 68 -8.95 -2.18 3.65
N TYR A 69 -10.21 -2.40 4.01
CA TYR A 69 -10.71 -3.71 4.42
C TYR A 69 -11.81 -4.13 3.46
N GLU A 70 -11.70 -5.34 2.93
CA GLU A 70 -12.79 -6.00 2.22
C GLU A 70 -13.77 -6.56 3.28
N MET A 71 -15.04 -6.19 3.20
CA MET A 71 -16.05 -6.55 4.21
C MET A 71 -17.17 -7.44 3.66
N ASP A 72 -17.25 -7.61 2.34
CA ASP A 72 -18.12 -8.57 1.69
C ASP A 72 -17.44 -9.93 1.55
N SER A 73 -18.26 -10.96 1.30
CA SER A 73 -17.84 -12.36 1.12
C SER A 73 -18.13 -12.85 -0.30
N ASN A 74 -18.07 -11.92 -1.25
CA ASN A 74 -18.39 -12.12 -2.66
C ASN A 74 -17.26 -12.85 -3.41
N THR A 75 -17.55 -13.18 -4.67
CA THR A 75 -16.62 -13.85 -5.60
C THR A 75 -15.52 -12.92 -6.13
N THR A 76 -15.57 -11.63 -5.81
CA THR A 76 -14.61 -10.60 -6.22
C THR A 76 -13.82 -10.18 -5.01
N ARG A 77 -12.49 -10.11 -5.12
CA ARG A 77 -11.62 -9.77 -3.98
C ARG A 77 -10.72 -8.58 -4.27
N LEU A 78 -10.26 -7.91 -3.22
CA LEU A 78 -9.19 -6.92 -3.29
C LEU A 78 -7.89 -7.63 -3.68
N VAL A 79 -7.46 -7.46 -4.94
CA VAL A 79 -6.26 -8.14 -5.46
C VAL A 79 -4.98 -7.35 -5.25
N ASN A 80 -5.08 -6.03 -5.00
CA ASN A 80 -3.90 -5.20 -4.79
C ASN A 80 -4.19 -3.95 -3.95
N ILE A 81 -3.13 -3.45 -3.30
CA ILE A 81 -3.07 -2.12 -2.73
C ILE A 81 -1.75 -1.46 -3.17
N SER A 82 -1.82 -0.19 -3.55
CA SER A 82 -0.68 0.61 -3.97
C SER A 82 -0.71 1.93 -3.21
N THR A 83 0.32 2.19 -2.42
CA THR A 83 0.41 3.38 -1.56
C THR A 83 1.54 4.26 -2.04
N ARG A 84 1.21 5.49 -2.46
CA ARG A 84 2.18 6.54 -2.76
C ARG A 84 2.40 7.40 -1.52
N GLY A 85 3.62 7.39 -1.00
CA GLY A 85 3.97 8.12 0.21
C GLY A 85 5.39 8.66 0.20
N ARG A 86 5.68 9.48 1.20
CA ARG A 86 7.06 9.91 1.49
C ARG A 86 7.77 8.80 2.26
N VAL A 87 8.95 8.44 1.77
CA VAL A 87 9.96 7.68 2.49
C VAL A 87 10.88 8.70 3.15
N GLY A 88 10.91 8.71 4.48
CA GLY A 88 11.77 9.60 5.27
C GLY A 88 13.15 9.00 5.50
N THR A 89 13.82 9.48 6.56
CA THR A 89 15.11 8.94 6.99
C THR A 89 14.95 7.61 7.74
N ALA A 90 16.02 7.05 8.31
CA ALA A 90 15.99 5.73 8.94
C ALA A 90 14.90 5.52 10.02
N SER A 91 14.45 6.57 10.70
CA SER A 91 13.37 6.49 11.69
C SER A 91 11.96 6.58 11.10
N GLU A 92 11.84 6.92 9.80
CA GLU A 92 10.56 7.22 9.14
C GLU A 92 10.45 6.47 7.80
N PRO A 93 10.55 5.12 7.80
CA PRO A 93 10.29 4.36 6.58
C PRO A 93 8.83 4.51 6.15
N MET A 94 8.57 4.32 4.86
CA MET A 94 7.19 4.10 4.41
C MET A 94 6.79 2.66 4.72
N ILE A 95 5.58 2.48 5.24
CA ILE A 95 5.06 1.18 5.65
C ILE A 95 3.90 0.78 4.73
N GLY A 96 3.99 -0.43 4.17
CA GLY A 96 2.89 -1.12 3.51
C GLY A 96 2.45 -2.31 4.35
N GLY A 97 1.44 -2.12 5.19
CA GLY A 97 0.86 -3.21 5.98
C GLY A 97 -0.05 -4.10 5.12
N LEU A 98 -0.05 -5.40 5.38
CA LEU A 98 -1.04 -6.31 4.82
C LEU A 98 -1.45 -7.37 5.85
N ILE A 99 -2.70 -7.83 5.74
CA ILE A 99 -3.23 -8.92 6.55
C ILE A 99 -3.62 -10.03 5.57
N ALA A 100 -2.93 -11.16 5.65
CA ALA A 100 -3.30 -12.34 4.90
C ALA A 100 -4.34 -13.13 5.71
N GLN A 101 -5.44 -13.48 5.08
CA GLN A 101 -6.51 -14.29 5.68
C GLN A 101 -6.74 -15.58 4.88
N GLY A 102 -7.31 -16.58 5.55
CA GLY A 102 -7.60 -17.87 4.93
C GLY A 102 -6.37 -18.78 4.80
N GLY A 103 -6.21 -19.40 3.62
CA GLY A 103 -5.08 -20.28 3.32
C GLY A 103 -3.78 -19.51 3.04
N SER A 104 -2.77 -20.25 2.56
CA SER A 104 -1.54 -19.61 2.12
C SER A 104 -1.78 -18.80 0.85
N LYS A 105 -1.12 -17.64 0.74
CA LYS A 105 -1.21 -16.70 -0.38
C LYS A 105 0.16 -16.50 -1.01
N LYS A 106 0.25 -16.61 -2.35
CA LYS A 106 1.44 -16.14 -3.05
C LYS A 106 1.26 -14.65 -3.35
N ILE A 107 2.23 -13.83 -2.92
CA ILE A 107 2.20 -12.38 -3.10
C ILE A 107 3.47 -11.88 -3.77
N ILE A 108 3.38 -10.73 -4.43
CA ILE A 108 4.52 -9.88 -4.76
C ILE A 108 4.37 -8.53 -4.08
N ILE A 109 5.47 -8.06 -3.50
CA ILE A 109 5.59 -6.72 -2.93
C ILE A 109 6.61 -5.96 -3.76
N ARG A 110 6.28 -4.74 -4.17
CA ARG A 110 7.16 -3.88 -4.97
C ARG A 110 7.37 -2.54 -4.29
N ALA A 111 8.60 -2.03 -4.35
CA ALA A 111 8.94 -0.67 -3.97
C ALA A 111 9.44 0.07 -5.21
N LEU A 112 8.67 1.05 -5.69
CA LEU A 112 8.93 1.79 -6.93
C LEU A 112 9.28 3.23 -6.61
N GLY A 113 10.49 3.66 -7.00
CA GLY A 113 10.98 5.01 -6.78
C GLY A 113 11.42 5.63 -8.11
N PRO A 114 12.51 5.15 -8.73
CA PRO A 114 13.06 5.72 -9.95
C PRO A 114 12.07 5.86 -11.09
N SER A 115 11.18 4.87 -11.30
CA SER A 115 10.19 4.95 -12.39
C SER A 115 9.23 6.11 -12.21
N LEU A 116 8.94 6.53 -10.97
CA LEU A 116 8.08 7.70 -10.69
C LEU A 116 8.70 9.01 -11.16
N GLY A 117 10.03 9.10 -11.22
CA GLY A 117 10.75 10.29 -11.68
C GLY A 117 10.83 10.42 -13.20
N THR A 118 10.17 9.54 -13.95
CA THR A 118 10.27 9.48 -15.42
C THR A 118 8.93 9.71 -16.12
N GLY A 119 8.97 10.05 -17.42
CA GLY A 119 7.79 10.21 -18.25
C GLY A 119 7.10 11.58 -18.16
N VAL A 120 5.92 11.70 -18.77
CA VAL A 120 5.17 12.97 -18.89
C VAL A 120 4.50 13.41 -17.59
N ASN A 121 4.32 12.48 -16.64
CA ASN A 121 3.72 12.73 -15.32
C ASN A 121 4.73 12.49 -14.20
N ALA A 122 6.01 12.79 -14.45
CA ALA A 122 7.09 12.57 -13.49
C ALA A 122 6.82 13.27 -12.15
N ILE A 123 7.05 12.53 -11.06
CA ILE A 123 6.94 13.03 -9.69
C ILE A 123 8.29 13.62 -9.29
N THR A 124 8.31 14.92 -9.00
CA THR A 124 9.47 15.59 -8.41
C THR A 124 9.79 14.99 -7.04
N GLY A 125 11.07 14.69 -6.80
CA GLY A 125 11.52 14.12 -5.54
C GLY A 125 11.21 12.63 -5.38
N ALA A 126 11.04 11.90 -6.50
CA ALA A 126 11.01 10.44 -6.50
C ALA A 126 12.24 9.86 -5.79
N LEU A 127 12.03 8.81 -5.00
CA LEU A 127 13.11 8.11 -4.30
C LEU A 127 14.04 7.47 -5.34
N ALA A 128 15.33 7.76 -5.25
CA ALA A 128 16.30 7.34 -6.26
C ALA A 128 16.66 5.85 -6.18
N ASP A 129 16.50 5.23 -5.01
CA ASP A 129 16.94 3.87 -4.76
C ASP A 129 16.15 3.25 -3.58
N PRO A 130 15.00 2.61 -3.82
CA PRO A 130 14.17 1.99 -2.80
C PRO A 130 14.69 0.61 -2.36
N VAL A 131 14.95 0.45 -1.07
CA VAL A 131 15.19 -0.84 -0.39
C VAL A 131 13.90 -1.34 0.24
N LEU A 132 13.58 -2.62 0.06
CA LEU A 132 12.37 -3.26 0.56
C LEU A 132 12.67 -4.38 1.56
N GLU A 133 12.01 -4.36 2.71
CA GLU A 133 11.97 -5.49 3.66
C GLU A 133 10.54 -6.01 3.82
N LEU A 134 10.40 -7.32 4.04
CA LEU A 134 9.17 -7.96 4.48
C LEU A 134 9.38 -8.56 5.86
N ARG A 135 8.49 -8.23 6.81
CA ARG A 135 8.51 -8.73 8.18
C ARG A 135 7.21 -9.42 8.56
N ASP A 136 7.30 -10.43 9.43
CA ASP A 136 6.13 -11.08 10.04
C ASP A 136 5.53 -10.25 11.19
N GLY A 137 4.38 -10.69 11.72
CA GLY A 137 3.70 -10.02 12.84
C GLY A 137 4.46 -10.03 14.17
N SER A 138 5.56 -10.79 14.28
CA SER A 138 6.49 -10.73 15.42
C SER A 138 7.68 -9.80 15.16
N GLY A 139 7.76 -9.19 13.97
CA GLY A 139 8.84 -8.30 13.54
C GLY A 139 10.06 -9.02 12.96
N ASN A 140 10.01 -10.33 12.78
CA ASN A 140 11.13 -11.08 12.19
C ASN A 140 11.25 -10.76 10.70
N LEU A 141 12.47 -10.64 10.21
CA LEU A 141 12.75 -10.47 8.79
C LEU A 141 12.46 -11.78 8.04
N ILE A 142 11.57 -11.69 7.04
CA ILE A 142 11.28 -12.80 6.12
C ILE A 142 12.18 -12.69 4.89
N ALA A 143 12.21 -11.51 4.28
CA ALA A 143 12.95 -11.25 3.07
C ALA A 143 13.34 -9.77 2.97
N MET A 144 14.39 -9.50 2.22
CA MET A 144 14.91 -8.17 1.92
C MET A 144 15.34 -8.16 0.46
N ASN A 145 15.10 -7.05 -0.24
CA ASN A 145 15.61 -6.82 -1.57
C ASN A 145 16.03 -5.37 -1.75
N ASP A 146 17.14 -5.22 -2.45
CA ASP A 146 17.74 -3.98 -2.94
C ASP A 146 18.23 -4.33 -4.34
N ASP A 147 17.69 -3.69 -5.37
CA ASP A 147 17.72 -4.09 -6.78
C ASP A 147 17.09 -5.47 -7.09
N TRP A 148 15.91 -5.46 -7.70
CA TRP A 148 15.19 -6.68 -8.07
C TRP A 148 15.95 -7.51 -9.13
N GLY A 149 16.69 -6.84 -10.02
CA GLY A 149 17.45 -7.48 -11.10
C GLY A 149 18.65 -8.30 -10.61
N ASN A 150 19.16 -8.00 -9.42
CA ASN A 150 20.27 -8.70 -8.78
C ASN A 150 19.80 -9.74 -7.74
N SER A 151 18.47 -9.87 -7.56
CA SER A 151 17.85 -10.80 -6.62
C SER A 151 17.98 -12.25 -7.04
N SER A 152 18.08 -13.16 -6.06
CA SER A 152 17.88 -14.59 -6.30
C SER A 152 16.46 -14.93 -6.79
N GLN A 153 15.49 -14.03 -6.59
CA GLN A 153 14.10 -14.19 -6.99
C GLN A 153 13.79 -13.66 -8.39
N VAL A 154 14.79 -13.22 -9.17
CA VAL A 154 14.57 -12.59 -10.50
C VAL A 154 13.66 -13.42 -11.41
N GLY A 155 13.80 -14.76 -11.40
CA GLY A 155 12.93 -15.66 -12.17
C GLY A 155 11.47 -15.64 -11.70
N GLU A 156 11.24 -15.62 -10.39
CA GLU A 156 9.89 -15.54 -9.82
C GLU A 156 9.25 -14.17 -10.07
N ILE A 157 10.03 -13.10 -9.94
CA ILE A 157 9.59 -11.72 -10.19
C ILE A 157 9.17 -11.56 -11.66
N LEU A 158 9.94 -12.09 -12.61
CA LEU A 158 9.56 -12.12 -14.02
C LEU A 158 8.30 -12.97 -14.25
N SER A 159 8.16 -14.12 -13.55
CA SER A 159 6.99 -14.99 -13.66
C SER A 159 5.70 -14.36 -13.16
N SER A 160 5.78 -13.34 -12.30
CA SER A 160 4.62 -12.59 -11.83
C SER A 160 3.94 -11.78 -12.93
N THR A 161 4.61 -11.58 -14.08
CA THR A 161 4.19 -10.73 -15.22
C THR A 161 4.11 -9.23 -14.92
N ILE A 162 4.38 -8.83 -13.67
CA ILE A 162 4.43 -7.44 -13.21
C ILE A 162 5.77 -7.11 -12.52
N PRO A 163 6.94 -7.40 -13.13
CA PRO A 163 8.22 -6.98 -12.57
C PRO A 163 8.31 -5.44 -12.48
N PRO A 164 9.09 -4.88 -11.55
CA PRO A 164 9.50 -3.48 -11.66
C PRO A 164 10.22 -3.22 -12.99
N VAL A 165 10.15 -1.99 -13.50
CA VAL A 165 10.72 -1.65 -14.82
C VAL A 165 12.16 -1.16 -14.66
N ASN A 166 12.43 -0.40 -13.61
CA ASN A 166 13.77 0.09 -13.34
C ASN A 166 14.57 -0.96 -12.54
N PRO A 167 15.82 -1.28 -12.92
CA PRO A 167 16.62 -2.27 -12.20
C PRO A 167 16.94 -1.88 -10.75
N LEU A 168 16.91 -0.59 -10.41
CA LEU A 168 17.10 -0.06 -9.05
C LEU A 168 15.85 -0.13 -8.17
N GLU A 169 14.75 -0.68 -8.69
CA GLU A 169 13.56 -0.90 -7.87
C GLU A 169 13.67 -2.21 -7.11
N SER A 170 12.92 -2.34 -6.02
CA SER A 170 12.95 -3.56 -5.21
C SER A 170 11.67 -4.36 -5.34
N ALA A 171 11.80 -5.69 -5.35
CA ALA A 171 10.65 -6.60 -5.32
C ALA A 171 10.94 -7.86 -4.52
N ILE A 172 9.93 -8.33 -3.80
CA ILE A 172 9.94 -9.57 -3.02
C ILE A 172 8.74 -10.41 -3.46
N VAL A 173 8.99 -11.66 -3.84
CA VAL A 173 7.92 -12.67 -4.00
C VAL A 173 7.91 -13.54 -2.74
N ALA A 174 6.75 -13.74 -2.13
CA ALA A 174 6.63 -14.54 -0.92
C ALA A 174 5.37 -15.39 -0.94
N THR A 175 5.43 -16.54 -0.28
CA THR A 175 4.24 -17.32 0.06
C THR A 175 4.01 -17.16 1.55
N VAL A 176 2.91 -16.50 1.92
CA VAL A 176 2.58 -16.15 3.30
C VAL A 176 1.42 -17.00 3.81
N GLY A 177 1.38 -17.27 5.11
CA GLY A 177 0.24 -17.87 5.78
C GLY A 177 -0.74 -16.81 6.24
N ALA A 178 -1.82 -17.22 6.93
CA ALA A 178 -2.67 -16.26 7.60
C ALA A 178 -1.89 -15.50 8.69
N GLY A 179 -2.01 -14.18 8.72
CA GLY A 179 -1.30 -13.34 9.68
C GLY A 179 -1.07 -11.91 9.20
N ASN A 180 -0.44 -11.12 10.06
CA ASN A 180 -0.08 -9.74 9.78
C ASN A 180 1.35 -9.70 9.24
N TYR A 181 1.57 -8.88 8.21
CA TYR A 181 2.88 -8.65 7.62
C TYR A 181 3.11 -7.17 7.39
N THR A 182 4.38 -6.78 7.39
CA THR A 182 4.80 -5.39 7.20
C THR A 182 5.84 -5.32 6.11
N ALA A 183 5.51 -4.66 5.01
CA ALA A 183 6.49 -4.18 4.03
C ALA A 183 7.07 -2.86 4.52
N ILE A 184 8.40 -2.76 4.54
CA ILE A 184 9.12 -1.56 4.96
C ILE A 184 9.92 -1.06 3.76
N VAL A 185 9.66 0.16 3.31
CA VAL A 185 10.41 0.83 2.25
C VAL A 185 11.31 1.91 2.82
N ARG A 186 12.58 1.86 2.45
CA ARG A 186 13.63 2.81 2.82
C ARG A 186 14.37 3.29 1.58
N GLY A 187 15.05 4.42 1.66
CA GLY A 187 16.07 4.77 0.66
C GLY A 187 17.41 4.14 0.99
N ALA A 188 18.13 3.67 -0.03
CA ALA A 188 19.53 3.29 0.10
C ALA A 188 20.34 4.46 0.72
N ASP A 189 21.34 4.13 1.53
CA ASP A 189 22.17 5.09 2.27
C ASP A 189 21.39 6.12 3.12
N GLY A 190 20.14 5.81 3.49
CA GLY A 190 19.27 6.70 4.27
C GLY A 190 18.66 7.84 3.47
N ALA A 191 18.63 7.73 2.13
CA ALA A 191 17.97 8.69 1.26
C ALA A 191 16.46 8.78 1.54
N SER A 192 15.89 9.95 1.28
CA SER A 192 14.46 10.23 1.39
C SER A 192 13.88 10.58 0.02
N GLY A 193 12.59 10.35 -0.17
CA GLY A 193 11.92 10.68 -1.42
C GLY A 193 10.47 10.23 -1.43
N VAL A 194 9.84 10.26 -2.60
CA VAL A 194 8.50 9.70 -2.83
C VAL A 194 8.64 8.34 -3.49
N ALA A 195 7.95 7.34 -2.96
CA ALA A 195 7.90 6.00 -3.54
C ALA A 195 6.47 5.46 -3.57
N LEU A 196 6.26 4.39 -4.35
CA LEU A 196 5.14 3.48 -4.20
C LEU A 196 5.59 2.25 -3.41
N VAL A 197 4.78 1.79 -2.46
CA VAL A 197 4.79 0.41 -1.99
C VAL A 197 3.52 -0.26 -2.48
N GLU A 198 3.67 -1.43 -3.10
CA GLU A 198 2.56 -2.16 -3.68
C GLU A 198 2.59 -3.60 -3.21
N VAL A 199 1.40 -4.15 -2.98
CA VAL A 199 1.20 -5.56 -2.67
C VAL A 199 0.15 -6.10 -3.64
N PHE A 200 0.46 -7.21 -4.28
CA PHE A 200 -0.46 -7.95 -5.15
C PHE A 200 -0.63 -9.37 -4.63
N ASP A 201 -1.87 -9.85 -4.57
CA ASP A 201 -2.19 -11.27 -4.53
C ASP A 201 -1.93 -11.87 -5.93
N LEU A 202 -1.05 -12.87 -5.99
CA LEU A 202 -0.71 -13.60 -7.22
C LEU A 202 -1.50 -14.90 -7.38
N ASP A 203 -2.32 -15.27 -6.39
CA ASP A 203 -3.25 -16.38 -6.55
C ASP A 203 -4.31 -16.01 -7.63
N PRO A 204 -4.82 -16.98 -8.40
CA PRO A 204 -5.87 -16.75 -9.39
C PRO A 204 -7.27 -16.49 -8.79
#